data_AF-A0A518BDF8-F1
#
_entry.id   AF-A0A518BDF8-F1
#
_cell.length_a   1.000
_cell.length_b   1.000
_cell.length_c   1.000
_cell.angle_alpha   90.00
_cell.angle_beta   90.00
_cell.angle_gamma   90.00
#
_symmetry.space_group_name_H-M   'P 1'
#
loop_
_entity.id
_entity.type
_entity.pdbx_description
1 polymer ?
#
loop_
_entity_poly.entity_id
_entity_poly.type
_entity_poly.pdbx_seq_one_letter_code
_entity_poly.pdbx_strand_id
1 'polypeptide(L)'
;MTTIAKPPTTQSHLGTNILLEAGTNELEVLVFHLDEHRYGINGAKVREVVHPPKVRPVPNAHESLDGLCKLRDLVMPMVSLRKYFQLNAPEQLAKLDTSKSLDSHDSQVIVTVFNSQSVAFRVDRVDRIYRISWEKMRPLPELCDSDRNLFTGLTVIDEDIVLMVDLEKISEEINGRKSRLVAEAEASHAKPLLGKRILYAEDSLMIQTMTTDLLRAAGVDDLHIFNNGQDAWNWVNQHSGVPPLDVVVTDIEMPLMDGLHLTSRLRQDKRTSNIPVILLSSLINAENEKKGKAVGATAQLVKSKINLLPGTIAEALTAGK
;
A
#
# COMPACT_ATOMS: atom_id res chain seq x y z
N MET A 1 -11.25 -6.65 69.78
CA MET A 1 -12.43 -6.28 68.99
C MET A 1 -12.03 -5.19 68.00
N THR A 2 -12.18 -5.52 66.71
CA THR A 2 -12.47 -4.61 65.59
C THR A 2 -11.41 -3.60 65.14
N THR A 3 -10.64 -4.07 64.16
CA THR A 3 -10.06 -3.39 63.00
C THR A 3 -10.95 -2.29 62.41
N ILE A 4 -10.39 -1.10 62.12
CA ILE A 4 -10.95 -0.18 61.11
C ILE A 4 -9.81 0.22 60.18
N ALA A 5 -9.74 -0.46 59.04
CA ALA A 5 -8.85 -0.13 57.93
C ALA A 5 -9.46 1.01 57.09
N LYS A 6 -8.61 1.97 56.72
CA LYS A 6 -8.91 3.06 55.77
C LYS A 6 -9.01 2.47 54.35
N PRO A 7 -9.97 2.89 53.51
CA PRO A 7 -10.13 2.32 52.16
C PRO A 7 -9.00 2.79 51.23
N PRO A 8 -8.53 1.93 50.31
CA PRO A 8 -7.55 2.32 49.30
C PRO A 8 -8.23 3.13 48.18
N THR A 9 -7.54 4.17 47.75
CA THR A 9 -7.90 5.11 46.70
C THR A 9 -7.92 4.42 45.33
N THR A 10 -9.10 4.31 44.71
CA THR A 10 -9.24 3.82 43.34
C THR A 10 -8.85 4.94 42.36
N GLN A 11 -7.61 4.94 41.87
CA GLN A 11 -7.26 5.67 40.65
C GLN A 11 -7.71 4.83 39.45
N SER A 12 -8.72 5.31 38.75
CA SER A 12 -9.24 4.76 37.51
C SER A 12 -8.25 5.01 36.36
N HIS A 13 -7.31 4.09 36.16
CA HIS A 13 -6.63 3.94 34.88
C HIS A 13 -7.58 3.22 33.91
N LEU A 14 -8.35 3.99 33.15
CA LEU A 14 -8.98 3.51 31.91
C LEU A 14 -7.88 3.36 30.84
N GLY A 15 -7.10 2.30 30.99
CA GLY A 15 -6.31 1.73 29.91
C GLY A 15 -7.14 0.65 29.24
N THR A 16 -7.90 1.00 28.21
CA THR A 16 -8.37 0.01 27.24
C THR A 16 -7.35 -0.08 26.13
N ASN A 17 -6.37 -0.94 26.38
CA ASN A 17 -5.63 -1.64 25.35
C ASN A 17 -6.61 -2.23 24.35
N ILE A 18 -6.82 -1.55 23.22
CA ILE A 18 -7.22 -2.21 21.98
C ILE A 18 -5.93 -2.81 21.42
N LEU A 19 -5.41 -3.81 22.13
CA LEU A 19 -4.35 -4.69 21.63
C LEU A 19 -5.07 -5.83 20.95
N LEU A 20 -4.86 -5.93 19.64
CA LEU A 20 -5.12 -7.11 18.82
C LEU A 20 -4.67 -8.36 19.59
N GLU A 21 -5.62 -9.16 20.08
CA GLU A 21 -5.32 -10.53 20.51
C GLU A 21 -4.98 -11.34 19.25
N ALA A 22 -3.69 -11.34 18.89
CA ALA A 22 -3.17 -12.23 17.88
C ALA A 22 -3.40 -13.69 18.34
N GLY A 23 -4.25 -14.43 17.64
CA GLY A 23 -4.45 -15.87 17.88
C GLY A 23 -5.88 -16.40 17.78
N THR A 24 -6.91 -15.57 17.59
CA THR A 24 -8.31 -16.04 17.62
C THR A 24 -8.86 -16.55 16.29
N ASN A 25 -8.11 -16.43 15.18
CA ASN A 25 -8.58 -16.74 13.82
C ASN A 25 -9.94 -16.09 13.48
N GLU A 26 -10.18 -14.90 14.02
CA GLU A 26 -11.38 -14.11 13.78
C GLU A 26 -11.05 -12.84 12.98
N LEU A 27 -11.97 -12.43 12.12
CA LEU A 27 -11.93 -11.23 11.31
C LEU A 27 -13.01 -10.29 11.78
N GLU A 28 -12.64 -9.03 11.98
CA GLU A 28 -13.60 -7.93 12.18
C GLU A 28 -14.00 -7.35 10.82
N VAL A 29 -15.28 -7.44 10.49
CA VAL A 29 -15.86 -6.93 9.24
C VAL A 29 -16.75 -5.74 9.57
N LEU A 30 -16.36 -4.54 9.13
CA LEU A 30 -17.28 -3.40 9.15
C LEU A 30 -18.25 -3.54 7.98
N VAL A 31 -19.54 -3.74 8.29
CA VAL A 31 -20.60 -3.84 7.29
C VAL A 31 -21.21 -2.47 7.03
N PHE A 32 -21.42 -2.16 5.75
CA PHE A 32 -22.04 -0.93 5.28
C PHE A 32 -22.97 -1.22 4.10
N HIS A 33 -23.84 -0.26 3.82
CA HIS A 33 -24.83 -0.33 2.76
C HIS A 33 -24.49 0.65 1.65
N LEU A 34 -24.68 0.18 0.42
CA LEU A 34 -24.89 1.03 -0.74
C LEU A 34 -26.21 0.57 -1.37
N ASP A 35 -27.23 1.39 -1.25
CA ASP A 35 -28.60 1.08 -1.61
C ASP A 35 -29.10 -0.18 -0.87
N GLU A 36 -29.74 -1.11 -1.57
CA GLU A 36 -30.22 -2.36 -0.98
C GLU A 36 -29.12 -3.41 -0.75
N HIS A 37 -27.87 -3.12 -1.12
CA HIS A 37 -26.78 -4.10 -1.08
C HIS A 37 -25.86 -3.91 0.13
N ARG A 38 -25.45 -5.04 0.73
CA ARG A 38 -24.54 -5.08 1.87
C ARG A 38 -23.11 -5.38 1.44
N TYR A 39 -22.18 -4.58 1.92
CA TYR A 39 -20.77 -4.69 1.66
C TYR A 39 -20.00 -4.73 2.97
N GLY A 40 -18.83 -5.35 2.94
CA GLY A 40 -17.96 -5.50 4.09
C GLY A 40 -16.55 -5.00 3.78
N ILE A 41 -15.89 -4.44 4.78
CA ILE A 41 -14.44 -4.19 4.74
C ILE A 41 -13.77 -4.74 5.98
N ASN A 42 -12.47 -4.98 5.88
CA ASN A 42 -11.67 -5.31 7.04
C ASN A 42 -11.66 -4.13 8.03
N GLY A 43 -12.23 -4.35 9.22
CA GLY A 43 -12.32 -3.37 10.30
C GLY A 43 -10.95 -2.86 10.76
N ALA A 44 -9.90 -3.66 10.64
CA ALA A 44 -8.53 -3.23 10.97
C ALA A 44 -8.01 -2.08 10.08
N LYS A 45 -8.59 -1.89 8.88
CA LYS A 45 -8.26 -0.77 7.99
C LYS A 45 -9.06 0.50 8.31
N VAL A 46 -10.03 0.44 9.22
CA VAL A 46 -10.94 1.54 9.56
C VAL A 46 -10.38 2.31 10.75
N ARG A 47 -10.20 3.62 10.57
CA ARG A 47 -9.80 4.52 11.66
C ARG A 47 -11.00 5.03 12.45
N GLU A 48 -12.02 5.51 11.75
CA GLU A 48 -13.25 6.05 12.34
C GLU A 48 -14.37 6.13 11.30
N VAL A 49 -15.61 6.20 11.76
CA VAL A 49 -16.79 6.49 10.94
C VAL A 49 -17.34 7.83 11.39
N VAL A 50 -17.51 8.75 10.45
CA VAL A 50 -17.93 10.14 10.71
C VAL A 50 -19.07 10.55 9.79
N HIS A 51 -19.75 11.63 10.15
CA HIS A 51 -20.66 12.29 9.22
C HIS A 51 -19.84 12.99 8.12
N PRO A 52 -20.38 13.10 6.89
CA PRO A 52 -19.70 13.71 5.75
C PRO A 52 -19.18 15.11 6.08
N PRO A 53 -17.85 15.32 6.09
CA PRO A 53 -17.28 16.65 6.23
C PRO A 53 -17.52 17.49 4.98
N LYS A 54 -17.39 18.81 5.10
CA LYS A 54 -17.40 19.69 3.93
C LYS A 54 -16.26 19.31 2.99
N VAL A 55 -16.61 19.18 1.71
CA VAL A 55 -15.67 18.79 0.66
C VAL A 55 -15.38 19.96 -0.26
N ARG A 56 -14.12 20.07 -0.65
CA ARG A 56 -13.65 21.03 -1.63
C ARG A 56 -13.38 20.28 -2.95
N PRO A 57 -14.10 20.61 -4.04
CA PRO A 57 -13.87 19.97 -5.33
C PRO A 57 -12.43 20.14 -5.80
N VAL A 58 -11.92 19.11 -6.48
CA VAL A 58 -10.60 19.13 -7.10
C VAL A 58 -10.78 19.21 -8.62
N PRO A 59 -10.16 20.20 -9.30
CA PRO A 59 -10.20 20.27 -10.76
C PRO A 59 -9.61 19.00 -11.40
N ASN A 60 -10.21 18.54 -12.51
CA ASN A 60 -9.78 17.36 -13.27
C ASN A 60 -9.71 16.06 -12.45
N ALA A 61 -10.53 15.94 -11.40
CA ALA A 61 -10.61 14.75 -10.58
C ALA A 61 -11.33 13.58 -11.27
N HIS A 62 -11.07 12.37 -10.78
CA HIS A 62 -11.88 11.19 -11.11
C HIS A 62 -13.35 11.46 -10.75
N GLU A 63 -14.29 10.97 -11.56
CA GLU A 63 -15.74 11.24 -11.38
C GLU A 63 -16.28 10.71 -10.04
N SER A 64 -15.69 9.63 -9.53
CA SER A 64 -15.99 9.08 -8.20
C SER A 64 -15.36 9.84 -7.02
N LEU A 65 -14.47 10.81 -7.27
CA LEU A 65 -13.88 11.64 -6.22
C LEU A 65 -14.81 12.82 -5.95
N ASP A 66 -15.33 12.93 -4.73
CA ASP A 66 -16.11 14.10 -4.33
C ASP A 66 -15.22 15.34 -4.15
N GLY A 67 -13.96 15.13 -3.72
CA GLY A 67 -12.94 16.17 -3.59
C GLY A 67 -12.04 15.93 -2.39
N LEU A 68 -11.48 17.01 -1.84
CA LEU A 68 -10.68 16.99 -0.62
C LEU A 68 -11.54 17.38 0.58
N CYS A 69 -11.41 16.65 1.67
CA CYS A 69 -12.01 16.98 2.94
C CYS A 69 -10.95 17.14 4.03
N LYS A 70 -11.29 17.89 5.07
CA LYS A 70 -10.45 18.04 6.26
C LYS A 70 -11.15 17.39 7.44
N LEU A 71 -10.45 16.48 8.10
CA LEU A 71 -10.88 15.85 9.35
C LEU A 71 -9.80 16.08 10.41
N ARG A 72 -10.15 16.88 11.43
CA ARG A 72 -9.18 17.42 12.40
C ARG A 72 -8.03 18.11 11.65
N ASP A 73 -6.78 17.72 11.87
CA ASP A 73 -5.61 18.33 11.22
C ASP A 73 -5.18 17.63 9.92
N LEU A 74 -5.94 16.64 9.46
CA LEU A 74 -5.61 15.86 8.27
C LEU A 74 -6.49 16.26 7.09
N VAL A 75 -5.87 16.53 5.96
CA VAL A 75 -6.53 16.75 4.67
C VAL A 75 -6.41 15.48 3.84
N MET A 76 -7.53 15.01 3.29
CA MET A 76 -7.59 13.72 2.63
C MET A 76 -8.62 13.68 1.49
N PRO A 77 -8.41 12.84 0.46
CA PRO A 77 -9.39 12.62 -0.58
C PRO A 77 -10.66 11.94 -0.01
N MET A 78 -11.81 12.40 -0.49
CA MET A 78 -13.10 11.78 -0.24
C MET A 78 -13.65 11.17 -1.53
N VAL A 79 -13.88 9.86 -1.50
CA VAL A 79 -14.36 9.03 -2.59
C VAL A 79 -15.81 8.62 -2.34
N SER A 80 -16.66 8.76 -3.34
CA SER A 80 -18.03 8.24 -3.30
C SER A 80 -18.07 6.82 -3.84
N LEU A 81 -18.30 5.83 -2.97
CA LEU A 81 -18.39 4.43 -3.40
C LEU A 81 -19.60 4.18 -4.31
N ARG A 82 -20.71 4.90 -4.08
CA ARG A 82 -21.88 4.86 -4.97
C ARG A 82 -21.51 5.28 -6.40
N LYS A 83 -20.81 6.41 -6.57
CA LYS A 83 -20.35 6.86 -7.91
C LYS A 83 -19.33 5.90 -8.51
N TYR A 84 -18.47 5.30 -7.69
CA TYR A 84 -17.45 4.38 -8.16
C TYR A 84 -18.06 3.06 -8.67
N PHE A 85 -18.96 2.43 -7.90
CA PHE A 85 -19.64 1.21 -8.33
C PHE A 85 -20.58 1.45 -9.52
N GLN A 86 -21.23 2.61 -9.64
CA GLN A 86 -22.03 2.95 -10.83
C GLN A 86 -21.21 2.95 -12.13
N LEU A 87 -19.95 3.37 -12.08
CA LEU A 87 -19.09 3.45 -13.26
C LEU A 87 -18.41 2.11 -13.60
N ASN A 88 -18.27 1.23 -12.62
CA ASN A 88 -17.35 0.09 -12.70
C ASN A 88 -18.00 -1.28 -12.40
N ALA A 89 -19.28 -1.32 -12.03
CA ALA A 89 -20.02 -2.57 -11.85
C ALA A 89 -20.77 -2.97 -13.13
N PRO A 90 -20.98 -4.28 -13.38
CA PRO A 90 -21.73 -4.77 -14.53
C PRO A 90 -23.19 -4.25 -14.54
N GLU A 91 -23.78 -4.15 -15.74
CA GLU A 91 -25.03 -3.46 -16.12
C GLU A 91 -26.27 -3.60 -15.17
N GLN A 92 -26.27 -4.51 -14.20
CA GLN A 92 -27.34 -4.65 -13.21
C GLN A 92 -27.26 -3.64 -12.04
N LEU A 93 -26.08 -3.07 -11.74
CA LEU A 93 -25.92 -1.98 -10.75
C LEU A 93 -26.17 -0.58 -11.33
N ALA A 94 -26.37 -0.47 -12.65
CA ALA A 94 -26.69 0.79 -13.36
C ALA A 94 -28.09 1.35 -13.05
N LYS A 95 -28.87 0.70 -12.18
CA LYS A 95 -30.17 1.18 -11.66
C LYS A 95 -30.10 1.76 -10.25
N LEU A 96 -28.90 2.07 -9.75
CA LEU A 96 -28.74 2.83 -8.52
C LEU A 96 -29.25 4.26 -8.74
N ASP A 97 -30.40 4.59 -8.18
CA ASP A 97 -31.05 5.89 -8.30
C ASP A 97 -30.12 7.01 -7.77
N THR A 98 -29.47 7.74 -8.68
CA THR A 98 -28.62 8.90 -8.38
C THR A 98 -29.42 10.12 -7.93
N SER A 99 -30.75 10.10 -8.11
CA SER A 99 -31.63 11.19 -7.67
C SER A 99 -31.98 11.08 -6.19
N LYS A 100 -31.84 9.90 -5.57
CA LYS A 100 -31.90 9.70 -4.12
C LYS A 100 -30.57 10.06 -3.45
N SER A 101 -30.31 11.36 -3.46
CA SER A 101 -29.53 12.08 -2.46
C SER A 101 -28.01 11.89 -2.46
N LEU A 102 -27.34 12.69 -3.29
CA LEU A 102 -25.98 13.17 -3.00
C LEU A 102 -25.92 14.07 -1.73
N ASP A 103 -27.08 14.38 -1.13
CA ASP A 103 -27.29 15.29 0.01
C ASP A 103 -28.12 14.69 1.17
N SER A 104 -28.27 13.36 1.29
CA SER A 104 -28.94 12.81 2.48
C SER A 104 -28.09 13.09 3.70
N HIS A 105 -28.68 13.75 4.70
CA HIS A 105 -28.10 13.94 6.03
C HIS A 105 -27.76 12.61 6.74
N ASP A 106 -28.12 11.48 6.16
CA ASP A 106 -27.89 10.13 6.69
C ASP A 106 -26.67 9.43 6.09
N SER A 107 -26.07 9.96 5.01
CA SER A 107 -24.85 9.37 4.46
C SER A 107 -23.71 9.41 5.47
N GLN A 108 -22.84 8.41 5.45
CA GLN A 108 -21.72 8.27 6.39
C GLN A 108 -20.40 8.14 5.65
N VAL A 109 -19.32 8.49 6.33
CA VAL A 109 -17.97 8.43 5.79
C VAL A 109 -17.13 7.49 6.63
N ILE A 110 -16.61 6.47 5.97
CA ILE A 110 -15.64 5.54 6.53
C ILE A 110 -14.25 6.11 6.25
N VAL A 111 -13.52 6.46 7.31
CA VAL A 111 -12.15 6.94 7.23
C VAL A 111 -11.24 5.73 7.38
N THR A 112 -10.47 5.44 6.34
CA THR A 112 -9.55 4.31 6.33
C THR A 112 -8.11 4.77 6.24
N VAL A 113 -7.20 3.91 6.69
CA VAL A 113 -5.76 4.12 6.57
C VAL A 113 -5.14 2.88 5.98
N PHE A 114 -4.50 3.03 4.82
CA PHE A 114 -3.69 2.00 4.17
C PHE A 114 -2.50 2.68 3.48
N ASN A 115 -1.35 2.02 3.45
CA ASN A 115 -0.10 2.56 2.88
C ASN A 115 0.31 3.94 3.42
N SER A 116 0.08 4.21 4.71
CA SER A 116 0.30 5.51 5.37
C SER A 116 -0.50 6.68 4.78
N GLN A 117 -1.50 6.40 3.93
CA GLN A 117 -2.43 7.38 3.40
C GLN A 117 -3.79 7.22 4.08
N SER A 118 -4.40 8.35 4.43
CA SER A 118 -5.78 8.38 4.92
C SER A 118 -6.70 8.66 3.73
N VAL A 119 -7.72 7.83 3.52
CA VAL A 119 -8.75 8.03 2.48
C VAL A 119 -10.14 7.96 3.10
N ALA A 120 -11.03 8.84 2.69
CA ALA A 120 -12.41 8.88 3.16
C ALA A 120 -13.32 8.24 2.10
N PHE A 121 -14.13 7.26 2.49
CA PHE A 121 -15.10 6.61 1.61
C PHE A 121 -16.51 6.95 2.06
N ARG A 122 -17.24 7.68 1.22
CA ARG A 122 -18.65 7.98 1.45
C ARG A 122 -19.51 6.78 1.05
N VAL A 123 -20.37 6.38 1.98
CA VAL A 123 -21.32 5.27 1.90
C VAL A 123 -22.70 5.78 2.34
N ASP A 124 -23.74 5.00 2.04
CA ASP A 124 -25.10 5.41 2.40
C ASP A 124 -25.34 5.24 3.90
N ARG A 125 -24.89 4.10 4.47
CA ARG A 125 -25.00 3.84 5.91
C ARG A 125 -23.98 2.79 6.33
N VAL A 126 -23.41 2.95 7.51
CA VAL A 126 -22.63 1.95 8.23
C VAL A 126 -23.54 1.26 9.24
N ASP A 127 -23.53 -0.07 9.25
CA ASP A 127 -24.31 -0.88 10.19
C ASP A 127 -23.53 -1.03 11.50
N ARG A 128 -22.63 -2.02 11.57
CA ARG A 128 -21.76 -2.29 12.72
C ARG A 128 -20.58 -3.16 12.31
N ILE A 129 -19.67 -3.37 13.26
CA ILE A 129 -18.57 -4.32 13.12
C ILE A 129 -19.07 -5.70 13.57
N TYR A 130 -18.89 -6.68 12.70
CA TYR A 130 -19.17 -8.09 12.97
C TYR A 130 -17.84 -8.83 13.16
N ARG A 131 -17.75 -9.64 14.22
CA ARG A 131 -16.61 -10.54 14.45
C ARG A 131 -17.00 -11.93 13.95
N ILE A 132 -16.30 -12.41 12.91
CA ILE A 132 -16.59 -13.69 12.27
C ILE A 132 -15.32 -14.56 12.22
N SER A 133 -15.47 -15.88 12.23
CA SER A 133 -14.34 -16.78 11.94
C SER A 133 -13.92 -16.65 10.47
N TRP A 134 -12.63 -16.70 10.20
CA TRP A 134 -12.08 -16.72 8.83
C TRP A 134 -12.66 -17.85 7.98
N GLU A 135 -13.10 -18.97 8.57
CA GLU A 135 -13.71 -20.10 7.86
C GLU A 135 -15.04 -19.75 7.17
N LYS A 136 -15.71 -18.68 7.61
CA LYS A 136 -16.96 -18.20 7.01
C LYS A 136 -16.73 -17.34 5.76
N MET A 137 -15.47 -17.01 5.45
CA MET A 137 -15.12 -16.31 4.22
C MET A 137 -15.05 -17.30 3.07
N ARG A 138 -15.71 -16.97 1.96
CA ARG A 138 -15.73 -17.77 0.75
C ARG A 138 -15.12 -16.97 -0.40
N PRO A 139 -14.37 -17.61 -1.31
CA PRO A 139 -13.97 -16.96 -2.54
C PRO A 139 -15.21 -16.64 -3.39
N LEU A 140 -15.08 -15.66 -4.28
CA LEU A 140 -16.12 -15.37 -5.26
C LEU A 140 -16.21 -16.54 -6.26
N PRO A 141 -17.42 -16.91 -6.71
CA PRO A 141 -17.58 -17.90 -7.77
C PRO A 141 -16.85 -17.49 -9.05
N GLU A 142 -16.28 -18.46 -9.79
CA GLU A 142 -15.52 -18.22 -11.04
C GLU A 142 -16.34 -17.50 -12.13
N LEU A 143 -17.67 -17.63 -12.10
CA LEU A 143 -18.60 -16.92 -13.00
C LEU A 143 -18.69 -15.41 -12.72
N CYS A 144 -18.16 -14.94 -11.58
CA CYS A 144 -18.15 -13.54 -11.16
C CYS A 144 -16.83 -12.83 -11.49
N ASP A 145 -15.90 -13.50 -12.16
CA ASP A 145 -14.59 -12.99 -12.58
C ASP A 145 -14.76 -11.99 -13.75
N SER A 146 -15.37 -10.85 -13.44
CA SER A 146 -15.35 -9.68 -14.32
C SER A 146 -14.03 -8.93 -14.08
N ASP A 147 -13.43 -8.39 -15.15
CA ASP A 147 -12.07 -7.84 -15.28
C ASP A 147 -11.60 -6.78 -14.23
N ARG A 148 -12.37 -6.53 -13.18
CA ARG A 148 -12.04 -5.65 -12.06
C ARG A 148 -12.25 -6.40 -10.74
N ASN A 149 -11.19 -7.09 -10.31
CA ASN A 149 -10.99 -7.73 -8.99
C ASN A 149 -11.19 -6.76 -7.80
N LEU A 150 -12.39 -6.20 -7.61
CA LEU A 150 -12.72 -5.20 -6.57
C LEU A 150 -13.16 -5.82 -5.26
N PHE A 151 -13.44 -7.12 -5.28
CA PHE A 151 -13.95 -7.86 -4.15
C PHE A 151 -12.96 -8.97 -3.79
N THR A 152 -12.63 -9.09 -2.51
CA THR A 152 -11.67 -10.10 -2.02
C THR A 152 -12.35 -11.44 -1.69
N GLY A 153 -13.68 -11.46 -1.66
CA GLY A 153 -14.48 -12.63 -1.29
C GLY A 153 -15.89 -12.23 -0.88
N LEU A 154 -16.62 -13.20 -0.34
CA LEU A 154 -17.95 -13.00 0.21
C LEU A 154 -18.09 -13.72 1.55
N THR A 155 -19.01 -13.27 2.37
CA THR A 155 -19.45 -13.98 3.56
C THR A 155 -20.96 -13.86 3.70
N VAL A 156 -21.56 -14.66 4.59
CA VAL A 156 -22.99 -14.59 4.89
C VAL A 156 -23.14 -14.16 6.33
N ILE A 157 -23.80 -13.02 6.54
CA ILE A 157 -24.05 -12.41 7.85
C ILE A 157 -25.55 -12.12 7.95
N ASP A 158 -26.20 -12.64 8.99
CA ASP A 158 -27.65 -12.51 9.20
C ASP A 158 -28.47 -12.97 7.97
N GLU A 159 -28.08 -14.10 7.37
CA GLU A 159 -28.69 -14.69 6.16
C GLU A 159 -28.52 -13.89 4.84
N ASP A 160 -27.91 -12.70 4.89
CA ASP A 160 -27.57 -11.90 3.73
C ASP A 160 -26.14 -12.12 3.25
N ILE A 161 -25.94 -12.01 1.93
CA ILE A 161 -24.62 -12.01 1.32
C ILE A 161 -23.97 -10.63 1.55
N VAL A 162 -22.76 -10.65 2.10
CA VAL A 162 -21.91 -9.48 2.27
C VAL A 162 -20.69 -9.64 1.37
N LEU A 163 -20.55 -8.75 0.40
CA LEU A 163 -19.40 -8.72 -0.50
C LEU A 163 -18.25 -7.94 0.13
N MET A 164 -17.08 -8.55 0.20
CA MET A 164 -15.90 -7.95 0.83
C MET A 164 -15.17 -7.07 -0.17
N VAL A 165 -15.12 -5.77 0.08
CA VAL A 165 -14.59 -4.75 -0.84
C VAL A 165 -13.13 -4.46 -0.54
N ASP A 166 -12.31 -4.43 -1.59
CA ASP A 166 -10.94 -3.96 -1.49
C ASP A 166 -10.85 -2.44 -1.70
N LEU A 167 -10.99 -1.68 -0.61
CA LEU A 167 -10.90 -0.21 -0.66
C LEU A 167 -9.51 0.30 -1.05
N GLU A 168 -8.46 -0.49 -0.82
CA GLU A 168 -7.09 -0.13 -1.18
C GLU A 168 -6.97 -0.06 -2.70
N LYS A 169 -7.45 -1.10 -3.38
CA LYS A 169 -7.52 -1.12 -4.84
C LYS A 169 -8.41 -0.03 -5.44
N ILE A 170 -9.56 0.26 -4.81
CA ILE A 170 -10.44 1.37 -5.27
C ILE A 170 -9.70 2.71 -5.18
N SER A 171 -9.01 2.95 -4.07
CA SER A 171 -8.17 4.13 -3.91
C SER A 171 -7.06 4.17 -4.95
N GLU A 172 -6.40 3.06 -5.23
CA GLU A 172 -5.37 2.94 -6.26
C GLU A 172 -5.90 3.22 -7.66
N GLU A 173 -7.09 2.75 -8.03
CA GLU A 173 -7.69 3.01 -9.34
C GLU A 173 -8.10 4.48 -9.49
N ILE A 174 -8.65 5.09 -8.44
CA ILE A 174 -9.04 6.50 -8.41
C ILE A 174 -7.81 7.42 -8.43
N ASN A 175 -6.79 7.10 -7.63
CA ASN A 175 -5.47 7.71 -7.74
C ASN A 175 -4.78 7.33 -9.05
N GLY A 176 -5.23 6.27 -9.73
CA GLY A 176 -4.71 5.70 -10.97
C GLY A 176 -4.93 6.58 -12.20
N ARG A 177 -5.87 7.55 -12.15
CA ARG A 177 -5.85 8.70 -13.08
C ARG A 177 -4.74 9.72 -12.79
N LYS A 178 -3.90 9.44 -11.79
CA LYS A 178 -2.60 10.05 -11.49
C LYS A 178 -1.49 9.03 -11.15
N SER A 179 -1.64 7.74 -11.49
CA SER A 179 -0.46 6.90 -11.79
C SER A 179 0.12 7.21 -13.17
N ARG A 180 -0.40 8.26 -13.83
CA ARG A 180 0.18 8.92 -15.01
C ARG A 180 0.57 10.39 -14.74
N LEU A 181 0.51 10.87 -13.49
CA LEU A 181 0.89 12.25 -13.12
C LEU A 181 1.61 12.32 -11.77
N VAL A 182 2.52 11.36 -11.53
CA VAL A 182 3.75 11.60 -10.75
C VAL A 182 4.96 11.36 -11.67
N ALA A 183 4.81 11.75 -12.93
CA ALA A 183 5.91 12.10 -13.83
C ALA A 183 6.24 13.60 -13.76
N GLU A 184 5.53 14.38 -12.94
CA GLU A 184 5.71 15.83 -12.84
C GLU A 184 5.52 16.30 -11.40
N ALA A 185 6.56 16.16 -10.59
CA ALA A 185 6.98 17.16 -9.61
C ALA A 185 8.20 16.62 -8.86
N GLU A 186 9.32 17.33 -9.02
CA GLU A 186 10.63 17.10 -8.38
C GLU A 186 11.57 16.08 -9.03
N ALA A 187 12.00 16.38 -10.25
CA ALA A 187 13.42 16.61 -10.49
C ALA A 187 13.60 17.49 -11.74
N SER A 188 14.50 18.47 -11.60
CA SER A 188 15.31 19.09 -12.64
C SER A 188 15.31 18.39 -14.01
N HIS A 189 15.36 19.16 -15.10
CA HIS A 189 15.51 18.74 -16.50
C HIS A 189 16.73 17.85 -16.82
N ALA A 190 17.38 17.23 -15.83
CA ALA A 190 18.35 16.17 -16.00
C ALA A 190 17.65 14.82 -15.82
N LYS A 191 17.75 13.93 -16.82
CA LYS A 191 17.56 12.48 -16.63
C LYS A 191 18.81 11.95 -15.92
N PRO A 192 18.84 11.88 -14.58
CA PRO A 192 20.10 11.73 -13.86
C PRO A 192 20.72 10.34 -14.05
N LEU A 193 19.92 9.38 -14.54
CA LEU A 193 20.32 7.99 -14.72
C LEU A 193 20.46 7.59 -16.20
N LEU A 194 20.56 8.56 -17.11
CA LEU A 194 20.74 8.29 -18.54
C LEU A 194 22.00 7.45 -18.79
N GLY A 195 21.85 6.38 -19.56
CA GLY A 195 22.95 5.47 -19.91
C GLY A 195 23.45 4.62 -18.74
N LYS A 196 22.71 4.55 -17.63
CA LYS A 196 23.06 3.71 -16.48
C LYS A 196 22.57 2.28 -16.65
N ARG A 197 23.46 1.35 -16.31
CA ARG A 197 23.20 -0.09 -16.30
C ARG A 197 22.87 -0.54 -14.88
N ILE A 198 21.61 -0.89 -14.64
CA ILE A 198 21.08 -1.19 -13.32
C ILE A 198 20.67 -2.66 -13.24
N LEU A 199 21.08 -3.33 -12.18
CA LEU A 199 20.48 -4.60 -11.78
C LEU A 199 19.44 -4.33 -10.70
N TYR A 200 18.26 -4.92 -10.85
CA TYR A 200 17.15 -4.81 -9.91
C TYR A 200 16.60 -6.18 -9.55
N ALA A 201 16.54 -6.49 -8.25
CA ALA A 201 15.96 -7.74 -7.74
C ALA A 201 14.81 -7.45 -6.77
N GLU A 202 13.61 -7.93 -7.08
CA GLU A 202 12.38 -7.78 -6.29
C GLU A 202 11.39 -8.89 -6.68
N ASP A 203 10.84 -9.61 -5.70
CA ASP A 203 9.94 -10.74 -5.90
C ASP A 203 8.46 -10.34 -5.98
N SER A 204 8.09 -9.15 -5.52
CA SER A 204 6.75 -8.58 -5.70
C SER A 204 6.56 -7.95 -7.08
N LEU A 205 5.72 -8.56 -7.92
CA LEU A 205 5.42 -8.08 -9.28
C LEU A 205 4.88 -6.64 -9.31
N MET A 206 4.11 -6.24 -8.30
CA MET A 206 3.57 -4.88 -8.20
C MET A 206 4.69 -3.85 -7.94
N ILE A 207 5.53 -4.09 -6.93
CA ILE A 207 6.67 -3.22 -6.60
C ILE A 207 7.68 -3.21 -7.75
N GLN A 208 7.86 -4.36 -8.40
CA GLN A 208 8.71 -4.49 -9.58
C GLN A 208 8.22 -3.59 -10.72
N THR A 209 6.92 -3.61 -11.01
CA THR A 209 6.30 -2.79 -12.07
C THR A 209 6.44 -1.30 -11.76
N MET A 210 6.05 -0.87 -10.54
CA MET A 210 6.16 0.53 -10.11
C MET A 210 7.59 1.06 -10.15
N THR A 211 8.55 0.27 -9.66
CA THR A 211 9.96 0.64 -9.62
C THR A 211 10.56 0.70 -11.03
N THR A 212 10.16 -0.22 -11.90
CA THR A 212 10.58 -0.22 -13.30
C THR A 212 10.14 1.05 -13.99
N ASP A 213 8.85 1.39 -13.92
CA ASP A 213 8.30 2.61 -14.54
C ASP A 213 9.02 3.87 -14.04
N LEU A 214 9.29 3.94 -12.74
CA LEU A 214 10.03 5.04 -12.13
C LEU A 214 11.48 5.15 -12.65
N LEU A 215 12.21 4.04 -12.73
CA LEU A 215 13.59 4.03 -13.23
C LEU A 215 13.65 4.34 -14.74
N ARG A 216 12.68 3.84 -15.53
CA ARG A 216 12.56 4.20 -16.95
C ARG A 216 12.29 5.69 -17.13
N ALA A 217 11.39 6.28 -16.33
CA ALA A 217 11.12 7.72 -16.35
C ALA A 217 12.37 8.55 -15.99
N ALA A 218 13.23 8.04 -15.10
CA ALA A 218 14.51 8.65 -14.74
C ALA A 218 15.62 8.51 -15.81
N GLY A 219 15.35 7.81 -16.93
CA GLY A 219 16.26 7.65 -18.06
C GLY A 219 17.07 6.35 -18.08
N VAL A 220 16.71 5.36 -17.26
CA VAL A 220 17.40 4.06 -17.24
C VAL A 220 16.94 3.22 -18.43
N ASP A 221 17.80 3.05 -19.43
CA ASP A 221 17.52 2.23 -20.61
C ASP A 221 18.03 0.77 -20.46
N ASP A 222 19.05 0.54 -19.62
CA ASP A 222 19.67 -0.78 -19.41
C ASP A 222 19.36 -1.31 -18.00
N LEU A 223 18.13 -1.82 -17.82
CA LEU A 223 17.62 -2.35 -16.55
C LEU A 223 17.45 -3.88 -16.62
N HIS A 224 18.13 -4.62 -15.75
CA HIS A 224 18.06 -6.08 -15.63
C HIS A 224 17.26 -6.46 -14.39
N ILE A 225 16.15 -7.17 -14.56
CA ILE A 225 15.16 -7.44 -13.49
C ILE A 225 15.17 -8.92 -13.11
N PHE A 226 15.16 -9.22 -11.81
CA PHE A 226 15.16 -10.58 -11.25
C PHE A 226 14.14 -10.71 -10.13
N ASN A 227 13.60 -11.92 -9.95
CA ASN A 227 12.60 -12.21 -8.91
C ASN A 227 13.21 -12.75 -7.61
N ASN A 228 14.54 -12.87 -7.52
CA ASN A 228 15.26 -13.29 -6.32
C ASN A 228 16.75 -12.99 -6.42
N GLY A 229 17.45 -13.02 -5.28
CA GLY A 229 18.88 -12.72 -5.22
C GLY A 229 19.77 -13.81 -5.85
N GLN A 230 19.30 -15.05 -5.97
CA GLN A 230 20.09 -16.16 -6.49
C GLN A 230 20.20 -16.07 -8.01
N ASP A 231 19.11 -15.75 -8.70
CA ASP A 231 19.09 -15.50 -10.14
C ASP A 231 19.87 -14.23 -10.49
N ALA A 232 19.72 -13.17 -9.70
CA ALA A 232 20.53 -11.97 -9.82
C ALA A 232 22.03 -12.29 -9.69
N TRP A 233 22.43 -13.06 -8.68
CA TRP A 233 23.83 -13.48 -8.49
C TRP A 233 24.36 -14.36 -9.61
N ASN A 234 23.54 -15.29 -10.11
CA ASN A 234 23.90 -16.15 -11.24
C ASN A 234 24.14 -15.32 -12.50
N TRP A 235 23.26 -14.36 -12.77
CA TRP A 235 23.40 -13.45 -13.89
C TRP A 235 24.66 -12.59 -13.74
N VAL A 236 24.91 -12.03 -12.55
CA VAL A 236 26.12 -11.25 -12.28
C VAL A 236 27.36 -12.07 -12.58
N ASN A 237 27.45 -13.32 -12.12
CA ASN A 237 28.61 -14.18 -12.39
C ASN A 237 28.85 -14.48 -13.87
N GLN A 238 27.77 -14.65 -14.63
CA GLN A 238 27.84 -14.91 -16.08
C GLN A 238 28.17 -13.66 -16.88
N HIS A 239 27.82 -12.47 -16.37
CA HIS A 239 27.93 -11.19 -17.06
C HIS A 239 28.89 -10.22 -16.36
N SER A 240 29.80 -10.72 -15.53
CA SER A 240 30.79 -9.90 -14.82
C SER A 240 31.82 -9.34 -15.82
N GLY A 241 31.51 -8.23 -16.47
CA GLY A 241 32.35 -7.62 -17.51
C GLY A 241 31.64 -6.54 -18.32
N VAL A 242 32.40 -5.90 -19.22
CA VAL A 242 32.06 -4.65 -19.92
C VAL A 242 30.74 -4.75 -20.72
N PRO A 243 29.81 -3.78 -20.58
CA PRO A 243 29.87 -2.62 -19.69
C PRO A 243 29.59 -3.01 -18.23
N PRO A 244 30.34 -2.51 -17.23
CA PRO A 244 30.08 -2.82 -15.83
C PRO A 244 28.68 -2.34 -15.40
N LEU A 245 28.10 -3.00 -14.40
CA LEU A 245 26.91 -2.48 -13.71
C LEU A 245 27.29 -1.17 -12.99
N ASP A 246 26.44 -0.15 -13.12
CA ASP A 246 26.58 1.09 -12.39
C ASP A 246 26.06 0.97 -10.96
N VAL A 247 24.96 0.24 -10.74
CA VAL A 247 24.32 0.10 -9.42
C VAL A 247 23.49 -1.19 -9.35
N VAL A 248 23.38 -1.74 -8.14
CA VAL A 248 22.45 -2.82 -7.80
C VAL A 248 21.39 -2.26 -6.87
N VAL A 249 20.12 -2.50 -7.20
CA VAL A 249 18.98 -2.26 -6.32
C VAL A 249 18.40 -3.62 -5.98
N THR A 250 18.22 -3.93 -4.70
CA THR A 250 17.67 -5.23 -4.30
C THR A 250 16.74 -5.06 -3.11
N ASP A 251 15.62 -5.77 -3.16
CA ASP A 251 14.87 -6.03 -1.96
C ASP A 251 15.71 -6.85 -0.96
N ILE A 252 15.46 -6.62 0.33
CA ILE A 252 16.02 -7.44 1.39
C ILE A 252 15.31 -8.80 1.43
N GLU A 253 13.99 -8.84 1.41
CA GLU A 253 13.22 -10.06 1.73
C GLU A 253 12.80 -10.81 0.45
N MET A 254 13.69 -11.67 -0.06
CA MET A 254 13.42 -12.46 -1.27
C MET A 254 13.63 -13.96 -1.04
N PRO A 255 12.94 -14.85 -1.79
CA PRO A 255 13.19 -16.29 -1.74
C PRO A 255 14.57 -16.65 -2.30
N LEU A 256 15.06 -17.87 -1.98
CA LEU A 256 16.34 -18.46 -2.41
C LEU A 256 17.61 -17.73 -1.91
N MET A 257 17.68 -16.41 -2.08
CA MET A 257 18.74 -15.56 -1.55
C MET A 257 18.17 -14.16 -1.31
N ASP A 258 18.34 -13.69 -0.08
CA ASP A 258 17.92 -12.37 0.36
C ASP A 258 18.91 -11.27 -0.11
N GLY A 259 18.47 -10.01 -0.05
CA GLY A 259 19.28 -8.87 -0.50
C GLY A 259 20.54 -8.63 0.31
N LEU A 260 20.55 -8.99 1.60
CA LEU A 260 21.74 -8.84 2.45
C LEU A 260 22.82 -9.84 2.05
N HIS A 261 22.45 -11.09 1.76
CA HIS A 261 23.33 -12.13 1.26
C HIS A 261 23.83 -11.81 -0.15
N LEU A 262 22.96 -11.33 -1.04
CA LEU A 262 23.36 -10.85 -2.37
C LEU A 262 24.40 -9.74 -2.25
N THR A 263 24.15 -8.75 -1.38
CA THR A 263 25.09 -7.64 -1.12
C THR A 263 26.43 -8.15 -0.60
N SER A 264 26.42 -9.06 0.37
CA SER A 264 27.64 -9.65 0.91
C SER A 264 28.45 -10.40 -0.17
N ARG A 265 27.78 -11.12 -1.08
CA ARG A 265 28.46 -11.82 -2.20
C ARG A 265 29.08 -10.84 -3.19
N LEU A 266 28.36 -9.77 -3.53
CA LEU A 266 28.88 -8.69 -4.37
C LEU A 266 30.12 -8.03 -3.75
N ARG A 267 30.16 -7.84 -2.43
CA ARG A 267 31.32 -7.26 -1.74
C ARG A 267 32.54 -8.18 -1.70
N GLN A 268 32.35 -9.50 -1.71
CA GLN A 268 33.44 -10.48 -1.67
C GLN A 268 34.12 -10.68 -3.03
N ASP A 269 33.47 -10.31 -4.14
CA ASP A 269 34.02 -10.43 -5.48
C ASP A 269 34.68 -9.11 -5.93
N LYS A 270 35.97 -9.16 -6.27
CA LYS A 270 36.75 -7.98 -6.73
C LYS A 270 36.11 -7.27 -7.92
N ARG A 271 35.39 -7.99 -8.79
CA ARG A 271 34.74 -7.43 -9.99
C ARG A 271 33.53 -6.57 -9.67
N THR A 272 32.88 -6.81 -8.53
CA THR A 272 31.61 -6.19 -8.15
C THR A 272 31.67 -5.44 -6.81
N SER A 273 32.77 -5.59 -6.08
CA SER A 273 32.97 -5.03 -4.74
C SER A 273 32.77 -3.51 -4.65
N ASN A 274 33.04 -2.77 -5.72
CA ASN A 274 32.88 -1.31 -5.76
C ASN A 274 31.52 -0.85 -6.30
N ILE A 275 30.66 -1.76 -6.77
CA ILE A 275 29.35 -1.38 -7.30
C ILE A 275 28.46 -0.90 -6.13
N PRO A 276 27.88 0.30 -6.20
CA PRO A 276 26.91 0.75 -5.21
C PRO A 276 25.73 -0.23 -5.09
N VAL A 277 25.32 -0.53 -3.86
CA VAL A 277 24.16 -1.39 -3.60
C VAL A 277 23.14 -0.63 -2.76
N ILE A 278 21.90 -0.54 -3.25
CA ILE A 278 20.78 0.07 -2.54
C ILE A 278 19.82 -1.02 -2.11
N LEU A 279 19.59 -1.12 -0.80
CA LEU A 279 18.65 -2.05 -0.22
C LEU A 279 17.25 -1.42 -0.15
N LEU A 280 16.24 -2.13 -0.65
CA LEU A 280 14.83 -1.81 -0.42
C LEU A 280 14.34 -2.62 0.78
N SER A 281 13.61 -1.97 1.68
CA SER A 281 13.09 -2.61 2.89
C SER A 281 11.63 -2.26 3.10
N SER A 282 10.83 -3.23 3.56
CA SER A 282 9.43 -3.01 3.93
C SER A 282 9.31 -2.05 5.13
N LEU A 283 10.28 -2.10 6.06
CA LEU A 283 10.40 -1.22 7.22
C LEU A 283 11.87 -0.91 7.51
N ILE A 284 12.15 0.34 7.88
CA ILE A 284 13.44 0.70 8.49
C ILE A 284 13.27 0.68 10.01
N ASN A 285 14.00 -0.22 10.66
CA ASN A 285 14.29 -0.16 12.09
C ASN A 285 15.82 -0.07 12.28
N ALA A 286 16.25 0.34 13.48
CA ALA A 286 17.68 0.53 13.77
C ALA A 286 18.52 -0.75 13.61
N GLU A 287 17.89 -1.92 13.64
CA GLU A 287 18.55 -3.21 13.47
C GLU A 287 18.82 -3.53 11.99
N ASN A 288 17.82 -3.33 11.12
CA ASN A 288 17.92 -3.55 9.69
C ASN A 288 18.92 -2.58 9.05
N GLU A 289 18.94 -1.31 9.49
CA GLU A 289 19.92 -0.33 9.01
C GLU A 289 21.36 -0.73 9.40
N LYS A 290 21.55 -1.27 10.61
CA LYS A 290 22.85 -1.82 11.03
C LYS A 290 23.26 -3.02 10.18
N LYS A 291 22.33 -3.95 9.89
CA LYS A 291 22.59 -5.11 9.04
C LYS A 291 22.98 -4.69 7.62
N GLY A 292 22.25 -3.75 7.02
CA GLY A 292 22.56 -3.19 5.70
C GLY A 292 23.95 -2.58 5.63
N LYS A 293 24.32 -1.74 6.61
CA LYS A 293 25.68 -1.18 6.71
C LYS A 293 26.75 -2.25 6.91
N ALA A 294 26.48 -3.26 7.73
CA ALA A 294 27.44 -4.33 8.02
C ALA A 294 27.78 -5.18 6.78
N VAL A 295 26.83 -5.38 5.86
CA VAL A 295 27.08 -6.07 4.58
C VAL A 295 27.65 -5.15 3.50
N GLY A 296 27.84 -3.86 3.79
CA GLY A 296 28.42 -2.89 2.86
C GLY A 296 27.43 -2.29 1.86
N ALA A 297 26.14 -2.23 2.18
CA ALA A 297 25.18 -1.48 1.36
C ALA A 297 25.52 0.02 1.36
N THR A 298 25.38 0.65 0.19
CA THR A 298 25.63 2.08 0.00
C THR A 298 24.50 2.93 0.57
N ALA A 299 23.27 2.47 0.39
CA ALA A 299 22.08 3.11 0.95
C ALA A 299 21.00 2.07 1.25
N GLN A 300 20.01 2.49 2.05
CA GLN A 300 18.82 1.70 2.33
C GLN A 300 17.59 2.61 2.28
N LEU A 301 16.55 2.17 1.57
CA LEU A 301 15.31 2.92 1.33
C LEU A 301 14.11 2.08 1.77
N VAL A 302 13.07 2.75 2.27
CA VAL A 302 11.77 2.10 2.53
C VAL A 302 11.01 1.98 1.22
N LYS A 303 10.41 0.82 0.93
CA LYS A 303 9.59 0.61 -0.27
C LYS A 303 8.44 1.64 -0.40
N SER A 304 7.87 2.11 0.71
CA SER A 304 6.86 3.19 0.71
C SER A 304 7.38 4.56 0.24
N LYS A 305 8.70 4.75 0.16
CA LYS A 305 9.38 5.94 -0.34
C LYS A 305 10.13 5.66 -1.65
N ILE A 306 9.66 4.69 -2.45
CA ILE A 306 10.31 4.28 -3.70
C ILE A 306 10.50 5.44 -4.68
N ASN A 307 9.65 6.47 -4.63
CA ASN A 307 9.77 7.69 -5.43
C ASN A 307 11.12 8.43 -5.24
N LEU A 308 11.82 8.21 -4.11
CA LEU A 308 13.15 8.78 -3.84
C LEU A 308 14.29 7.95 -4.43
N LEU A 309 14.00 6.76 -4.98
CA LEU A 309 15.01 5.83 -5.49
C LEU A 309 15.90 6.47 -6.59
N PRO A 310 15.38 7.17 -7.61
CA PRO A 310 16.24 7.76 -8.64
C PRO A 310 17.26 8.77 -8.08
N GLY A 311 16.85 9.59 -7.12
CA GLY A 311 17.74 10.52 -6.42
C GLY A 311 18.79 9.78 -5.57
N THR A 312 18.35 8.75 -4.85
CA THR A 312 19.25 7.90 -4.04
C THR A 312 20.30 7.20 -4.92
N ILE A 313 19.91 6.72 -6.11
CA ILE A 313 20.85 6.16 -7.09
C ILE A 313 21.83 7.24 -7.57
N ALA A 314 21.34 8.43 -7.95
CA ALA A 314 22.20 9.50 -8.43
C ALA A 314 23.24 9.94 -7.38
N GLU A 315 22.85 10.01 -6.11
CA GLU A 315 23.75 10.27 -4.99
C GLU A 315 24.78 9.14 -4.80
N ALA A 316 24.33 7.89 -4.82
CA ALA A 316 25.22 6.73 -4.69
C ALA A 316 26.27 6.65 -5.80
N LEU A 317 25.90 7.05 -7.03
CA LEU A 317 26.80 7.09 -8.19
C LEU A 317 27.79 8.26 -8.16
N THR A 318 27.48 9.35 -7.45
CA THR A 318 28.40 10.49 -7.30
C THR A 318 29.32 10.34 -6.10
N ALA A 319 28.87 9.72 -5.02
CA ALA A 319 29.68 9.48 -3.81
C ALA A 319 30.82 8.45 -4.01
N GLY A 320 30.77 7.63 -5.06
CA GLY A 320 31.80 6.64 -5.41
C GLY A 320 32.90 7.14 -6.35
N LYS A 321 32.94 8.44 -6.67
CA LYS A 321 33.97 9.08 -7.52
C LYS A 321 35.00 9.86 -6.71
#